data_AF-A0A4R6J3U2-F1
#
_entry.id   AF-A0A4R6J3U2-F1
#
_cell.length_a   1.000
_cell.length_b   1.000
_cell.length_c   1.000
_cell.angle_alpha   90.00
_cell.angle_beta   90.00
_cell.angle_gamma   90.00
#
_symmetry.space_group_name_H-M   'P 1'
#
loop_
_entity.id
_entity.type
_entity.pdbx_description
1 polymer ?
#
loop_
_entity_poly.entity_id
_entity_poly.type
_entity_poly.pdbx_seq_one_letter_code
_entity_poly.pdbx_strand_id
1 'polypeptide(L)'
;MNDISHSVRVQLQCAGHSHELCVTVGRGVPPRLRCEAGQGPGYGTGGGGGCRIPPDLAEQVSRQLRDSLQDCIRRGYVLIQA
;
A
#
# COMPACT_ATOMS: atom_id res chain seq x y z
N MET A 1 12.41 -5.38 20.76
CA MET A 1 12.72 -5.28 19.31
C MET A 1 11.85 -4.14 18.79
N ASN A 2 12.44 -3.05 18.28
CA ASN A 2 11.66 -1.95 17.73
C ASN A 2 10.99 -2.47 16.45
N ASP A 3 9.70 -2.80 16.56
CA ASP A 3 8.85 -3.10 15.41
C ASP A 3 8.64 -1.81 14.64
N ILE A 4 9.61 -1.46 13.78
CA ILE A 4 9.53 -0.28 12.94
C ILE A 4 8.44 -0.54 11.90
N SER A 5 7.22 -0.15 12.26
CA SER A 5 6.05 -0.22 11.41
C SER A 5 6.03 1.02 10.52
N HIS A 6 5.99 0.82 9.21
CA HIS A 6 5.90 1.90 8.23
C HIS A 6 4.60 1.79 7.43
N SER A 7 3.90 2.91 7.27
CA SER A 7 2.74 3.01 6.38
C SER A 7 3.22 3.20 4.95
N VAL A 8 2.82 2.29 4.06
CA VAL A 8 3.23 2.25 2.66
C VAL A 8 2.09 2.71 1.78
N ARG A 9 2.39 3.53 0.77
CA ARG A 9 1.44 3.93 -0.26
C ARG A 9 1.17 2.76 -1.20
N VAL A 10 -0.07 2.32 -1.25
CA VAL A 10 -0.55 1.20 -2.06
C VAL A 10 -1.60 1.71 -3.04
N GLN A 11 -1.48 1.31 -4.30
CA GLN A 11 -2.52 1.50 -5.29
C GLN A 11 -3.19 0.15 -5.53
N LEU A 12 -4.43 0.01 -5.06
CA LEU A 12 -5.26 -1.17 -5.27
C LEU A 12 -6.07 -0.99 -6.55
N GLN A 13 -5.83 -1.83 -7.54
CA GLN A 13 -6.57 -1.85 -8.79
C GLN A 13 -7.61 -2.95 -8.75
N CYS A 14 -8.89 -2.60 -8.87
CA CYS A 14 -10.01 -3.56 -8.89
C CYS A 14 -11.06 -3.13 -9.91
N ALA A 15 -11.54 -4.07 -10.74
CA ALA A 15 -12.63 -3.89 -11.69
C ALA A 15 -12.59 -2.57 -12.52
N GLY A 16 -11.39 -2.12 -12.91
CA GLY A 16 -11.20 -0.87 -13.67
C GLY A 16 -11.06 0.41 -12.82
N HIS A 17 -11.22 0.32 -11.51
CA HIS A 17 -10.98 1.39 -10.54
C HIS A 17 -9.60 1.27 -9.90
N SER A 18 -9.04 2.41 -9.49
CA SER A 18 -7.78 2.48 -8.74
C SER A 18 -8.03 3.22 -7.43
N HIS A 19 -7.69 2.59 -6.32
CA HIS A 19 -7.83 3.13 -4.97
C HIS A 19 -6.46 3.31 -4.35
N GLU A 20 -6.20 4.48 -3.76
CA GLU A 20 -5.00 4.69 -2.96
C GLU A 20 -5.27 4.31 -1.51
N LEU A 21 -4.41 3.48 -0.94
CA LEU A 21 -4.49 2.96 0.43
C LEU A 21 -3.15 3.16 1.14
N CYS A 22 -3.20 3.27 2.47
CA CYS A 22 -2.02 3.31 3.32
C CYS A 22 -1.95 2.04 4.17
N VAL A 23 -0.99 1.16 3.86
CA VAL A 23 -0.88 -0.16 4.51
C VAL A 23 0.33 -0.20 5.42
N THR A 24 0.14 -0.52 6.69
CA THR A 24 1.22 -0.68 7.64
C THR A 24 1.93 -2.01 7.45
N VAL A 25 3.26 -1.98 7.31
CA VAL A 25 4.11 -3.18 7.23
C VAL A 25 5.21 -3.15 8.29
N GLY A 26 5.51 -4.30 8.87
CA GLY A 26 6.57 -4.47 9.89
C GLY A 26 7.98 -4.58 9.32
N ARG A 27 8.30 -3.84 8.26
CA ARG A 27 9.64 -3.86 7.63
C ARG A 27 10.10 -2.44 7.30
N GLY A 28 11.41 -2.28 7.14
CA GLY A 28 12.01 -1.07 6.57
C GLY A 28 11.48 -0.82 5.15
N VAL A 29 10.93 0.38 4.93
CA VAL A 29 10.38 0.85 3.65
C VAL A 29 11.05 2.17 3.29
N PRO A 30 11.50 2.37 2.03
CA PRO A 30 12.07 3.64 1.58
C PRO A 30 11.12 4.83 1.80
N PRO A 31 11.61 6.02 2.19
CA PRO A 31 10.76 7.20 2.40
C PRO A 31 9.85 7.54 1.23
N ARG A 32 10.30 7.30 -0.01
CA ARG A 32 9.52 7.53 -1.24
C ARG A 32 8.26 6.68 -1.35
N LEU A 33 8.20 5.55 -0.64
CA LEU A 33 7.06 4.64 -0.64
C LEU A 33 6.20 4.79 0.61
N ARG A 34 6.58 5.67 1.53
CA ARG A 34 5.83 5.88 2.76
C ARG A 34 4.64 6.82 2.49
N CYS A 35 3.54 6.58 3.19
CA CYS A 35 2.47 7.57 3.26
C CYS A 35 2.94 8.83 4.00
N GLU A 36 2.29 9.96 3.71
CA GLU A 36 2.54 11.20 4.42
C GLU A 36 2.10 11.08 5.88
N ALA A 37 2.78 11.77 6.80
CA ALA A 37 2.61 11.63 8.25
C ALA A 37 1.23 12.07 8.79
N GLY A 38 0.32 12.54 7.94
CA GLY A 38 -1.08 12.87 8.28
C GLY A 38 -2.11 12.08 7.46
N GLN A 39 -1.68 11.28 6.48
CA GLN A 39 -2.56 10.31 5.86
C GLN A 39 -2.79 9.21 6.90
N GLY A 40 -3.99 9.21 7.51
CA GLY A 40 -4.43 8.07 8.31
C GLY A 40 -4.39 6.77 7.50
N PRO A 41 -4.79 5.61 8.06
CA PRO A 41 -4.82 4.34 7.32
C PRO A 41 -5.65 4.33 6.02
N GLY A 42 -6.18 5.48 5.58
CA GLY A 42 -6.43 5.72 4.17
C GLY A 42 -7.60 4.89 3.68
N TYR A 43 -8.72 4.95 4.40
CA TYR A 43 -10.00 5.02 3.73
C TYR A 43 -10.27 6.49 3.44
N GLY A 44 -9.89 6.95 2.24
CA GLY A 44 -10.42 8.22 1.74
C GLY A 44 -11.95 8.10 1.67
N THR A 45 -12.66 8.87 2.49
CA THR A 45 -14.11 9.03 2.46
C THR A 45 -14.53 9.61 1.11
N GLY A 46 -14.75 8.75 0.12
CA GLY A 46 -15.20 9.15 -1.21
C GLY A 46 -14.91 8.08 -2.26
N GLY A 47 -15.71 7.02 -2.29
CA GLY A 47 -15.55 5.99 -3.32
C GLY A 47 -16.49 4.81 -3.12
N GLY A 48 -17.80 5.06 -3.20
CA GLY A 48 -18.76 3.97 -3.34
C GLY A 48 -18.46 3.20 -4.62
N GLY A 49 -18.20 1.90 -4.52
CA GLY A 49 -17.98 1.06 -5.68
C GLY A 49 -17.22 -0.22 -5.40
N GLY A 50 -17.87 -1.20 -4.76
CA GLY A 50 -17.64 -2.64 -4.93
C GLY A 50 -16.28 -3.29 -4.63
N CYS A 51 -15.17 -2.56 -4.54
CA CYS A 51 -13.84 -3.13 -4.42
C CYS A 51 -13.59 -3.69 -3.02
N ARG A 52 -13.41 -5.01 -2.95
CA ARG A 52 -13.07 -5.72 -1.71
C ARG A 52 -11.57 -5.64 -1.50
N ILE A 53 -11.18 -5.13 -0.34
CA ILE A 53 -9.78 -5.17 0.08
C ILE A 53 -9.44 -6.62 0.45
N PRO A 54 -8.37 -7.21 -0.13
CA PRO A 54 -7.92 -8.54 0.26
C PRO A 54 -7.57 -8.59 1.75
N PRO A 55 -7.96 -9.65 2.49
CA PRO A 55 -7.63 -9.78 3.91
C PRO A 55 -6.11 -9.89 4.14
N ASP A 56 -5.37 -10.38 3.15
CA ASP A 56 -3.93 -10.57 3.11
C ASP A 56 -3.16 -9.41 2.45
N LEU A 57 -3.79 -8.23 2.31
CA LEU A 57 -3.19 -7.07 1.63
C LEU A 57 -1.79 -6.72 2.17
N ALA A 58 -1.60 -6.75 3.50
CA ALA A 58 -0.30 -6.46 4.11
C ALA A 58 0.79 -7.47 3.72
N GLU A 59 0.43 -8.74 3.57
CA GLU A 59 1.34 -9.79 3.11
C GLU A 59 1.65 -9.63 1.62
N GLN A 60 0.65 -9.32 0.80
CA GLN A 60 0.84 -9.04 -0.63
C GLN A 60 1.75 -7.85 -0.85
N VAL A 61 1.54 -6.75 -0.11
CA VAL A 61 2.40 -5.57 -0.14
C VAL A 61 3.82 -5.92 0.28
N SER A 62 3.97 -6.69 1.36
CA SER A 62 5.28 -7.13 1.85
C SER A 62 6.03 -7.98 0.82
N ARG A 63 5.32 -8.89 0.14
CA ARG A 63 5.82 -9.72 -0.96
C ARG A 63 6.22 -8.86 -2.16
N GLN A 64 5.37 -7.92 -2.57
CA GLN A 64 5.67 -7.08 -3.72
C GLN A 64 6.86 -6.14 -3.49
N LEU A 65 7.02 -5.64 -2.26
CA LEU A 65 8.21 -4.92 -1.84
C LEU A 65 9.48 -5.80 -1.75
N ARG A 66 9.36 -7.13 -1.74
CA ARG A 66 10.52 -8.05 -1.85
C ARG A 66 10.82 -8.32 -3.33
N ASP A 67 9.80 -8.65 -4.10
CA ASP A 67 9.95 -9.15 -5.46
C ASP A 67 10.17 -8.03 -6.49
N SER A 68 9.68 -6.82 -6.21
CA SER A 68 9.64 -5.71 -7.19
C SER A 68 9.93 -4.35 -6.55
N LEU A 69 10.87 -4.30 -5.59
CA LEU A 69 11.18 -3.06 -4.84
C LEU A 69 11.57 -1.89 -5.76
N GLN A 70 12.41 -2.11 -6.76
CA GLN A 70 12.84 -1.04 -7.68
C GLN A 70 11.68 -0.48 -8.49
N ASP A 71 10.77 -1.34 -8.95
CA ASP A 71 9.54 -0.94 -9.62
C ASP A 71 8.63 -0.11 -8.72
N CYS A 72 8.45 -0.55 -7.47
CA CYS A 72 7.70 0.21 -6.49
C CYS A 72 8.32 1.60 -6.30
N ILE A 73 9.64 1.69 -6.06
CA ILE A 73 10.36 2.95 -5.88
C ILE A 73 10.20 3.87 -7.10
N ARG A 74 10.30 3.32 -8.31
CA ARG A 74 10.14 4.07 -9.56
C ARG A 74 8.75 4.68 -9.70
N ARG A 75 7.71 3.95 -9.29
CA ARG A 75 6.31 4.41 -9.33
C ARG A 75 5.94 5.31 -8.14
N GLY A 76 6.61 5.14 -7.01
CA GLY A 76 6.29 5.83 -5.75
C GLY A 76 5.15 5.17 -4.95
N TYR A 77 4.70 3.98 -5.35
CA TYR A 77 3.66 3.21 -4.67
C TYR A 77 3.80 1.70 -4.96
N VAL A 78 3.13 0.87 -4.15
CA VAL A 78 3.00 -0.56 -4.38
C VAL A 78 1.70 -0.83 -5.12
N LEU A 79 1.76 -1.42 -6.31
CA LEU A 79 0.56 -1.79 -7.07
C LEU A 79 0.09 -3.19 -6.62
N ILE A 80 -1.16 -3.28 -6.16
CA ILE A 80 -1.83 -4.55 -5.87
C ILE A 80 -3.04 -4.66 -6.80
N GLN A 81 -3.20 -5.82 -7.44
CA GLN A 81 -4.35 -6.12 -8.30
C GLN A 81 -5.28 -7.07 -7.53
N ALA A 82 -6.56 -6.69 -7.41
CA ALA A 82 -7.60 -7.45 -6.72
C ALA A 82 -8.79 -7.76 -7.62
#